data_AF-A0A535RBU3-F1
#
_entry.id   AF-A0A535RBU3-F1
#
_cell.length_a   1.000
_cell.length_b   1.000
_cell.length_c   1.000
_cell.angle_alpha   90.00
_cell.angle_beta   90.00
_cell.angle_gamma   90.00
#
_symmetry.space_group_name_H-M   'P 1'
#
loop_
_entity.id
_entity.type
_entity.pdbx_description
1 polymer ?
#
loop_
_entity_poly.entity_id
_entity_poly.type
_entity_poly.pdbx_seq_one_letter_code
_entity_poly.pdbx_strand_id
1 'polypeptide(L)' 'KMQGRNAYHIENADELQSEWVRGEARVGLIGGCSTPMDTLLEVKERAEKLAA' A
#
# COMPACT_ATOMS: atom_id res chain seq x y z
N LYS A 1 9.69 -7.47 5.75
CA LYS A 1 9.05 -7.29 7.08
C LYS A 1 9.61 -6.05 7.74
N MET A 2 8.78 -5.16 8.27
CA MET A 2 9.21 -3.93 8.95
C MET A 2 8.66 -3.96 10.37
N GLN A 3 9.54 -3.95 11.38
CA GLN A 3 9.18 -4.08 12.80
C GLN A 3 8.18 -5.23 13.09
N GLY A 4 8.42 -6.42 12.53
CA GLY A 4 7.56 -7.59 12.73
C GLY A 4 6.29 -7.64 11.87
N ARG A 5 5.96 -6.57 11.13
CA ARG A 5 4.81 -6.52 10.22
C ARG A 5 5.20 -6.81 8.77
N ASN A 6 4.22 -7.24 7.97
CA ASN A 6 4.37 -7.33 6.53
C ASN A 6 4.66 -5.94 5.97
N ALA A 7 5.64 -5.85 5.08
CA ALA A 7 6.05 -4.62 4.43
C ALA A 7 6.52 -4.99 3.02
N TYR A 8 5.94 -4.32 2.05
CA TYR A 8 6.15 -4.54 0.63
C TYR A 8 6.59 -3.22 0.01
N HIS A 9 7.53 -3.29 -0.93
CA HIS A 9 7.95 -2.15 -1.73
C HIS A 9 7.26 -2.25 -3.09
N ILE A 10 6.68 -1.14 -3.54
CA ILE A 10 5.99 -1.01 -4.83
C ILE A 10 6.38 0.34 -5.44
N GLU A 11 6.43 0.43 -6.77
CA GLU A 11 6.68 1.71 -7.44
C GLU A 11 5.38 2.42 -7.85
N ASN A 12 4.30 1.66 -8.07
CA ASN A 12 2.99 2.15 -8.49
C ASN A 12 1.85 1.31 -7.89
N ALA A 13 0.60 1.77 -8.04
CA ALA A 13 -0.58 1.13 -7.46
C ALA A 13 -0.92 -0.23 -8.08
N ASP A 14 -0.49 -0.52 -9.31
CA ASP A 14 -0.82 -1.77 -10.00
C ASP A 14 -0.06 -2.98 -9.45
N GLU A 15 1.08 -2.74 -8.81
CA GLU A 15 1.86 -3.77 -8.11
C GLU A 15 1.20 -4.24 -6.79
N LEU A 16 0.18 -3.52 -6.31
CA LEU A 16 -0.50 -3.87 -5.07
C LEU A 16 -1.35 -5.14 -5.24
N GLN A 17 -1.04 -6.16 -4.45
CA GLN A 17 -1.77 -7.43 -4.47
C GLN A 17 -2.86 -7.48 -3.40
N SER A 18 -4.01 -8.05 -3.75
CA SER A 18 -5.18 -8.14 -2.85
C SER A 18 -4.89 -8.95 -1.58
N GLU A 19 -4.04 -9.97 -1.68
CA GLU A 19 -3.68 -10.82 -0.55
C GLU A 19 -2.88 -10.08 0.54
N TRP A 20 -2.28 -8.94 0.23
CA TRP A 20 -1.53 -8.14 1.21
C TRP A 20 -2.40 -7.25 2.08
N VAL A 21 -3.63 -6.97 1.64
CA VAL A 21 -4.56 -6.05 2.32
C VAL A 21 -5.83 -6.74 2.81
N ARG A 22 -6.21 -7.87 2.22
CA ARG A 22 -7.41 -8.62 2.61
C ARG A 22 -7.27 -9.16 4.04
N GLY A 23 -8.22 -8.80 4.90
CA GLY A 23 -8.27 -9.23 6.30
C GLY A 23 -7.38 -8.42 7.24
N GLU A 24 -6.62 -7.45 6.74
CA GLU A 24 -5.84 -6.54 7.57
C GLU A 24 -6.74 -5.41 8.11
N ALA A 25 -6.78 -5.26 9.44
CA ALA A 25 -7.56 -4.19 10.06
C ALA A 25 -6.93 -2.79 9.86
N ARG A 26 -5.62 -2.74 9.61
CA ARG A 26 -4.86 -1.48 9.44
C ARG A 26 -3.70 -1.68 8.46
N VAL A 27 -3.66 -0.87 7.42
CA VAL A 27 -2.56 -0.82 6.45
C VAL A 27 -1.88 0.55 6.54
N GLY A 28 -0.55 0.55 6.63
CA GLY A 28 0.25 1.78 6.62
C GLY A 28 0.88 2.00 5.25
N LEU A 29 0.85 3.24 4.77
CA LEU A 29 1.47 3.66 3.51
C LEU A 29 2.58 4.67 3.82
N ILE A 30 3.75 4.46 3.21
CA ILE A 30 4.91 5.35 3.34
C ILE A 30 5.47 5.58 1.94
N GLY A 31 5.65 6.85 1.59
CA GLY A 31 6.32 7.26 0.34
C GLY A 31 7.77 7.63 0.60
N GLY A 32 8.63 7.37 -0.39
CA GLY A 32 9.97 7.94 -0.41
C GLY A 32 9.93 9.46 -0.59
N CYS A 33 11.03 10.16 -0.31
CA CYS A 33 11.13 11.61 -0.48
C CYS A 33 10.89 12.06 -1.94
N SER A 34 11.13 11.17 -2.91
CA SER A 34 10.95 11.41 -4.34
C SER A 34 9.57 11.01 -4.88
N THR A 35 8.68 10.46 -4.04
CA THR A 35 7.37 9.99 -4.49
C THR A 35 6.33 11.10 -4.37
N PRO A 36 5.66 11.51 -5.47
CA PRO A 36 4.59 12.50 -5.42
C PRO A 36 3.40 12.04 -4.56
N MET A 37 2.67 12.99 -3.99
CA MET A 37 1.49 12.69 -3.17
C MET A 37 0.40 11.98 -3.98
N ASP A 38 0.25 12.32 -5.26
CA ASP A 38 -0.75 11.71 -6.15
C ASP A 38 -0.57 10.19 -6.23
N THR A 39 0.67 9.72 -6.35
CA THR A 39 1.00 8.28 -6.36
C THR A 39 0.60 7.60 -5.05
N LEU A 40 0.79 8.26 -3.90
CA LEU A 40 0.36 7.72 -2.61
C LEU A 40 -1.17 7.64 -2.52
N LEU A 41 -1.88 8.63 -3.07
CA LEU A 41 -3.34 8.64 -3.11
C LEU A 41 -3.87 7.53 -4.02
N GLU A 42 -3.27 7.30 -5.18
CA GLU A 42 -3.61 6.18 -6.06
C GLU A 42 -3.44 4.83 -5.36
N VAL A 43 -2.31 4.63 -4.67
CA VAL A 43 -2.07 3.42 -3.87
C VAL A 43 -3.11 3.27 -2.77
N LYS A 44 -3.47 4.36 -2.08
CA LYS A 44 -4.52 4.36 -1.06
C LYS A 44 -5.86 3.92 -1.64
N GLU A 45 -6.30 4.53 -2.73
CA GLU A 45 -7.58 4.20 -3.37
C GLU A 45 -7.62 2.75 -3.85
N ARG A 46 -6.50 2.26 -4.41
CA ARG A 46 -6.38 0.87 -4.83
C ARG A 46 -6.45 -0.08 -3.63
N ALA A 47 -5.75 0.23 -2.53
CA ALA A 47 -5.80 -0.57 -1.31
C ALA A 47 -7.21 -0.64 -0.73
N GLU A 48 -7.94 0.47 -0.69
CA GLU A 48 -9.34 0.52 -0.23
C GLU A 48 -10.26 -0.35 -1.11
N LYS A 49 -10.08 -0.32 -2.44
CA LYS A 49 -10.83 -1.18 -3.39
C LYS A 49 -10.53 -2.67 -3.24
N LEU A 50 -9.30 -3.04 -2.87
CA LEU A 50 -8.89 -4.43 -2.69
C LEU A 50 -9.22 -4.99 -1.30
N ALA A 51 -9.44 -4.12 -0.31
CA ALA A 51 -9.83 -4.49 1.04
C ALA A 51 -11.35 -4.72 1.20
N ALA A 52 -12.16 -4.18 0.29
CA ALA A 52 -13.59 -4.48 0.15
C ALA A 52 -13.83 -5.94 -0.29
#